data_AF-A0A914BWI8-F1
#
_entry.id   AF-A0A914BWI8-F1
#
_cell.length_a   1.000
_cell.length_b   1.000
_cell.length_c   1.000
_cell.angle_alpha   90.00
_cell.angle_beta   90.00
_cell.angle_gamma   90.00
#
_symmetry.space_group_name_H-M   'P 1'
#
loop_
_entity.id
_entity.type
_entity.pdbx_description
1 polymer ?
#
loop_
_entity_poly.entity_id
_entity_poly.type
_entity_poly.pdbx_seq_one_letter_code
_entity_poly.pdbx_strand_id
1 'polypeptide(L)'
;MYKLLFIVVLAGFFISVESQFGRQCDVATLTTCQNNFQTLTGIDLRRPWQEVRRAIENGYAGLNDTNFRMVCRGFYELGGCMRENFYACYNIPYLVQNNSLALQDAYNYLSIFLQSHFTCAAGFNVFLQNEGCFLNAWRTHRTTFDICYNLYETQIVANLGNPDSRTLCALGSSFKTCIELIFDSACGGLLDSIWWGCEYARVNVITQFPFCSTADFRCVQSAPPSS
;
A
#
# COMPACT_ATOMS: atom_id res chain seq x y z
N MET A 1 -30.36 -58.92 29.31
CA MET A 1 -30.37 -58.93 27.83
C MET A 1 -31.42 -57.92 27.40
N TYR A 2 -31.20 -56.79 26.74
CA TYR A 2 -30.09 -56.19 25.99
C TYR A 2 -30.02 -54.68 26.34
N LYS A 3 -28.83 -54.12 26.57
CA LYS A 3 -28.62 -52.66 26.60
C LYS A 3 -28.44 -52.18 25.15
N LEU A 4 -29.38 -51.40 24.64
CA LEU A 4 -29.29 -50.70 23.35
C LEU A 4 -28.27 -49.56 23.46
N LEU A 5 -27.21 -49.65 22.69
CA LEU A 5 -26.12 -48.68 22.60
C LEU A 5 -26.42 -47.76 21.42
N PHE A 6 -26.82 -46.51 21.69
CA PHE A 6 -27.02 -45.48 20.68
C PHE A 6 -25.64 -45.00 20.18
N ILE A 7 -25.28 -45.37 18.95
CA ILE A 7 -24.13 -44.80 18.24
C ILE A 7 -24.59 -43.51 17.57
N VAL A 8 -24.21 -42.37 18.13
CA VAL A 8 -24.34 -41.06 17.46
C VAL A 8 -23.25 -40.98 16.41
N VAL A 9 -23.62 -41.17 15.14
CA VAL A 9 -22.77 -40.87 13.99
C VAL A 9 -22.68 -39.34 13.87
N LEU A 10 -21.62 -38.77 14.43
CA LEU A 10 -21.21 -37.40 14.13
C LEU A 10 -20.77 -37.36 12.67
N ALA A 11 -21.71 -37.02 11.78
CA ALA A 11 -21.39 -36.56 10.44
C ALA A 11 -20.61 -35.25 10.58
N GLY A 12 -19.28 -35.36 10.57
CA GLY A 12 -18.39 -34.22 10.48
C GLY A 12 -18.67 -33.49 9.17
N PHE A 13 -19.32 -32.35 9.29
CA PHE A 13 -19.33 -31.31 8.26
C PHE A 13 -17.89 -30.78 8.19
N PHE A 14 -17.03 -31.44 7.41
CA PHE A 14 -15.79 -30.84 6.94
C PHE A 14 -16.21 -29.73 5.96
N ILE A 15 -16.38 -28.52 6.48
CA ILE A 15 -16.28 -27.34 5.63
C ILE A 15 -14.81 -27.31 5.20
N SER A 16 -14.55 -27.73 3.96
CA SER A 16 -13.27 -27.51 3.32
C SER A 16 -13.05 -26.01 3.28
N VAL A 17 -12.29 -25.46 4.23
CA VAL A 17 -11.64 -24.17 4.03
C VAL A 17 -10.53 -24.47 3.04
N GLU A 18 -10.82 -24.40 1.75
CA GLU A 18 -9.78 -24.30 0.73
C GLU A 18 -8.97 -23.06 1.07
N SER A 19 -7.77 -23.29 1.60
CA SER A 19 -6.85 -22.23 1.96
C SER A 19 -6.56 -21.42 0.70
N GLN A 20 -6.81 -20.10 0.73
CA GLN A 20 -6.39 -19.18 -0.33
C GLN A 20 -4.88 -19.22 -0.59
N PHE A 21 -4.10 -19.85 0.31
CA PHE A 21 -2.75 -20.36 0.08
C PHE A 21 -2.77 -21.53 -0.91
N GLY A 22 -2.93 -21.24 -2.21
CA GLY A 22 -2.88 -22.27 -3.25
C GLY A 22 -3.36 -21.81 -4.62
N ARG A 23 -4.06 -20.67 -4.72
CA ARG A 23 -4.47 -20.16 -6.02
C ARG A 23 -3.27 -19.52 -6.73
N GLN A 24 -2.92 -20.06 -7.89
CA GLN A 24 -1.90 -19.49 -8.77
C GLN A 24 -2.44 -18.23 -9.43
N CYS A 25 -1.55 -17.25 -9.67
CA CYS A 25 -1.90 -16.05 -10.42
C CYS A 25 -2.34 -16.43 -11.84
N ASP A 26 -3.55 -16.00 -12.22
CA ASP A 26 -3.96 -16.00 -13.62
C ASP A 26 -3.36 -14.78 -14.31
N VAL A 27 -2.30 -15.03 -15.09
CA VAL A 27 -1.53 -14.01 -15.82
C VAL A 27 -2.37 -13.36 -16.93
N ALA A 28 -3.32 -14.06 -17.53
CA ALA A 28 -4.18 -13.50 -18.57
C ALA A 28 -5.15 -12.47 -17.96
N THR A 29 -5.74 -12.81 -16.82
CA THR A 29 -6.57 -11.87 -16.04
C THR A 29 -5.72 -10.69 -15.56
N LEU A 30 -4.53 -10.93 -14.98
CA LEU A 30 -3.62 -9.86 -14.55
C LEU A 30 -3.32 -8.89 -15.70
N THR A 31 -2.90 -9.41 -16.85
CA THR A 31 -2.54 -8.60 -18.03
C THR A 31 -3.73 -7.78 -18.53
N THR A 32 -4.92 -8.38 -18.60
CA THR A 32 -6.15 -7.69 -19.02
C THR A 32 -6.49 -6.55 -18.07
N CYS A 33 -6.47 -6.80 -16.76
CA CYS A 33 -6.81 -5.80 -15.76
C CYS A 33 -5.76 -4.67 -15.70
N GLN A 34 -4.47 -4.98 -15.86
CA GLN A 34 -3.41 -3.97 -15.96
C GLN A 34 -3.55 -3.10 -17.22
N ASN A 35 -3.92 -3.68 -18.36
CA ASN A 35 -4.18 -2.91 -19.59
C ASN A 35 -5.39 -1.98 -19.43
N ASN A 36 -6.45 -2.41 -18.76
CA ASN A 36 -7.60 -1.55 -18.44
C ASN A 36 -7.19 -0.38 -17.54
N PHE A 37 -6.41 -0.66 -16.49
CA PHE A 37 -5.86 0.37 -15.61
C PHE A 37 -5.02 1.38 -16.38
N GLN A 38 -4.11 0.91 -17.25
CA GLN A 38 -3.28 1.78 -18.07
C GLN A 38 -4.11 2.62 -19.05
N THR A 39 -5.15 2.03 -19.67
CA THR A 39 -6.03 2.76 -20.60
C THR A 39 -6.77 3.87 -19.88
N LEU A 40 -7.22 3.64 -18.65
CA LEU A 40 -7.94 4.62 -17.87
C LEU A 40 -7.05 5.73 -17.31
N THR A 41 -5.85 5.39 -16.81
CA THR A 41 -5.01 6.30 -16.02
C THR A 41 -3.77 6.80 -16.76
N GLY A 42 -3.38 6.15 -17.86
CA GLY A 42 -2.09 6.35 -18.52
C GLY A 42 -0.91 5.68 -17.82
N ILE A 43 -1.11 5.00 -16.69
CA ILE A 43 -0.03 4.45 -15.85
C ILE A 43 0.19 2.96 -16.16
N ASP A 44 1.42 2.59 -16.47
CA ASP A 44 1.81 1.21 -16.78
C ASP A 44 2.32 0.45 -15.54
N LEU A 45 1.45 -0.37 -14.93
CA LEU A 45 1.76 -1.22 -13.77
C LEU A 45 2.64 -2.44 -14.09
N ARG A 46 3.40 -2.43 -15.19
CA ARG A 46 4.42 -3.45 -15.50
C ARG A 46 5.84 -2.89 -15.40
N ARG A 47 5.97 -1.59 -15.14
CA ARG A 47 7.25 -0.90 -14.99
C ARG A 47 7.90 -1.20 -13.64
N PRO A 48 9.21 -0.93 -13.47
CA PRO A 48 9.86 -0.96 -12.17
C PRO A 48 9.10 -0.12 -11.14
N TRP A 49 9.11 -0.56 -9.87
CA TRP A 49 8.28 0.05 -8.82
C TRP A 49 8.53 1.58 -8.69
N GLN A 50 9.76 2.05 -8.88
CA GLN A 50 10.09 3.48 -8.82
C GLN A 50 9.32 4.29 -9.86
N GLU A 51 9.21 3.76 -11.08
CA GLU A 51 8.50 4.39 -12.19
C GLU A 51 7.00 4.36 -11.94
N VAL A 52 6.47 3.23 -11.48
CA VAL A 52 5.04 3.08 -11.13
C VAL A 52 4.66 4.07 -10.02
N ARG A 53 5.42 4.11 -8.92
CA ARG A 53 5.23 5.06 -7.82
C ARG A 53 5.22 6.49 -8.35
N ARG A 54 6.26 6.88 -9.11
CA ARG A 54 6.37 8.22 -9.70
C ARG A 54 5.14 8.56 -10.54
N ALA A 55 4.69 7.64 -11.39
CA ALA A 55 3.55 7.86 -12.26
C ALA A 55 2.25 8.06 -11.47
N ILE A 56 2.02 7.25 -10.43
CA ILE A 56 0.87 7.38 -9.52
C ILE A 56 0.90 8.72 -8.77
N GLU A 57 2.02 9.05 -8.14
CA GLU A 57 2.18 10.28 -7.38
C GLU A 57 2.11 11.53 -8.29
N ASN A 58 2.57 11.44 -9.54
CA ASN A 58 2.36 12.49 -10.54
C ASN A 58 0.88 12.61 -10.95
N GLY A 59 0.14 11.50 -10.95
CA GLY A 59 -1.32 11.50 -11.06
C GLY A 59 -2.00 12.25 -9.92
N TYR A 60 -1.38 12.32 -8.73
CA TYR A 60 -1.84 13.15 -7.62
C TYR A 60 -1.42 14.62 -7.75
N ALA A 61 -0.45 14.96 -8.59
CA ALA A 61 0.13 16.31 -8.72
C ALA A 61 -0.60 17.23 -9.72
N GLY A 62 -1.91 17.04 -9.91
CA GLY A 62 -2.73 17.81 -10.86
C GLY A 62 -2.94 19.29 -10.47
N LEU A 63 -3.52 20.07 -11.38
CA LEU A 63 -4.05 21.41 -11.06
C LEU A 63 -5.37 21.35 -10.27
N ASN A 64 -6.03 20.20 -10.31
CA ASN A 64 -7.21 19.83 -9.56
C ASN A 64 -7.17 18.32 -9.28
N ASP A 65 -8.13 17.84 -8.51
CA ASP A 65 -8.29 16.44 -8.10
C ASP A 65 -8.73 15.48 -9.21
N THR A 66 -8.92 15.91 -10.46
CA THR A 66 -9.42 15.04 -11.55
C THR A 66 -8.49 13.85 -11.77
N ASN A 67 -7.18 14.09 -11.85
CA ASN A 67 -6.20 13.02 -12.05
C ASN A 67 -6.11 12.12 -10.81
N PHE A 68 -6.19 12.71 -9.61
CA PHE A 68 -6.24 11.97 -8.35
C PHE A 68 -7.44 11.01 -8.31
N ARG A 69 -8.64 11.49 -8.63
CA ARG A 69 -9.86 10.68 -8.73
C ARG A 69 -9.74 9.61 -9.80
N MET A 70 -9.08 9.91 -10.92
CA MET A 70 -8.86 8.95 -12.00
C MET A 70 -7.94 7.82 -11.58
N VAL A 71 -6.84 8.11 -10.87
CA VAL A 71 -5.96 7.09 -10.29
C VAL A 71 -6.75 6.22 -9.30
N CYS A 72 -7.53 6.83 -8.41
CA CYS A 72 -8.33 6.09 -7.44
C CYS A 72 -9.42 5.21 -8.08
N ARG A 73 -10.09 5.73 -9.11
CA ARG A 73 -11.01 4.95 -9.93
C ARG A 73 -10.28 3.77 -10.60
N GLY A 74 -9.09 4.01 -11.14
CA GLY A 74 -8.25 2.96 -11.71
C GLY A 74 -7.99 1.84 -10.73
N PHE A 75 -7.57 2.14 -9.50
CA PHE A 75 -7.32 1.11 -8.49
C PHE A 75 -8.58 0.36 -8.07
N TYR A 76 -9.72 1.05 -7.99
CA TYR A 76 -11.01 0.41 -7.72
C TYR A 76 -11.40 -0.57 -8.84
N GLU A 77 -11.30 -0.14 -10.11
CA GLU A 77 -11.60 -0.98 -11.27
C GLU A 77 -10.61 -2.14 -11.43
N LEU A 78 -9.32 -1.93 -11.13
CA LEU A 78 -8.31 -2.98 -11.09
C LEU A 78 -8.66 -4.06 -10.07
N GLY A 79 -9.00 -3.66 -8.84
CA GLY A 79 -9.43 -4.59 -7.79
C GLY A 79 -10.69 -5.35 -8.17
N GLY A 80 -11.69 -4.67 -8.75
CA GLY A 80 -12.93 -5.30 -9.22
C GLY A 80 -12.73 -6.26 -10.41
N CYS A 81 -11.80 -5.94 -11.31
CA CYS A 81 -11.42 -6.79 -12.45
C CYS A 81 -10.70 -8.05 -11.98
N MET A 82 -9.76 -7.93 -11.04
CA MET A 82 -8.96 -9.05 -10.56
C MET A 82 -9.68 -9.92 -9.52
N ARG A 83 -10.55 -9.33 -8.69
CA ARG A 83 -11.23 -10.02 -7.58
C ARG A 83 -10.22 -10.81 -6.74
N GLU A 84 -10.50 -12.09 -6.51
CA GLU A 84 -9.64 -13.01 -5.75
C GLU A 84 -8.28 -13.27 -6.42
N ASN A 85 -8.11 -12.99 -7.72
CA ASN A 85 -6.82 -13.08 -8.42
C ASN A 85 -5.84 -11.99 -7.97
N PHE A 86 -6.32 -10.90 -7.36
CA PHE A 86 -5.48 -9.81 -6.88
C PHE A 86 -4.41 -10.31 -5.91
N TYR A 87 -4.81 -11.02 -4.86
CA TYR A 87 -3.89 -11.53 -3.84
C TYR A 87 -3.00 -12.66 -4.36
N ALA A 88 -3.44 -13.41 -5.38
CA ALA A 88 -2.62 -14.43 -6.03
C ALA A 88 -1.49 -13.84 -6.89
N CYS A 89 -1.69 -12.65 -7.46
CA CYS A 89 -0.72 -11.98 -8.33
C CYS A 89 0.09 -10.88 -7.64
N TYR A 90 -0.45 -10.23 -6.61
CA TYR A 90 0.20 -9.19 -5.83
C TYR A 90 0.51 -9.67 -4.41
N ASN A 91 1.40 -10.66 -4.34
CA ASN A 91 2.01 -11.13 -3.10
C ASN A 91 3.53 -11.29 -3.28
N ILE A 92 4.27 -11.22 -2.18
CA ILE A 92 5.73 -11.26 -2.20
C ILE A 92 6.28 -12.54 -2.86
N PRO A 93 5.80 -13.76 -2.52
CA PRO A 93 6.26 -14.98 -3.20
C PRO A 93 6.15 -14.94 -4.72
N TYR A 94 4.98 -14.54 -5.26
CA TYR A 94 4.77 -14.45 -6.70
C TYR A 94 5.66 -13.37 -7.34
N LEU A 95 5.75 -12.19 -6.73
CA LEU A 95 6.59 -11.09 -7.24
C LEU A 95 8.08 -11.47 -7.30
N VAL A 96 8.58 -12.22 -6.34
CA VAL A 96 9.98 -12.70 -6.34
C VAL A 96 10.18 -13.84 -7.34
N GLN A 97 9.33 -14.87 -7.32
CA GLN A 97 9.54 -16.09 -8.09
C GLN A 97 9.19 -15.93 -9.57
N ASN A 98 8.08 -15.26 -9.88
CA ASN A 98 7.52 -15.19 -11.22
C ASN A 98 7.90 -13.90 -11.96
N ASN A 99 8.09 -12.79 -11.23
CA ASN A 99 8.54 -11.53 -11.83
C ASN A 99 10.05 -11.29 -11.66
N SER A 100 10.78 -12.22 -11.04
CA SER A 100 12.24 -12.15 -10.80
C SER A 100 12.68 -10.86 -10.10
N LEU A 101 11.84 -10.31 -9.22
CA LEU A 101 12.18 -9.13 -8.44
C LEU A 101 13.08 -9.50 -7.26
N ALA A 102 14.03 -8.62 -6.94
CA ALA A 102 14.70 -8.67 -5.65
C ALA A 102 13.66 -8.55 -4.53
N LEU A 103 13.90 -9.19 -3.38
CA LEU A 103 12.95 -9.21 -2.27
C LEU A 103 12.50 -7.80 -1.85
N GLN A 104 13.43 -6.86 -1.79
CA GLN A 104 13.13 -5.47 -1.43
C GLN A 104 12.24 -4.78 -2.49
N ASP A 105 12.50 -5.01 -3.78
CA ASP A 105 11.69 -4.46 -4.86
C ASP A 105 10.28 -5.05 -4.86
N ALA A 106 10.12 -6.33 -4.51
CA ALA A 106 8.80 -6.95 -4.36
C ALA A 106 7.99 -6.28 -3.24
N TYR A 107 8.63 -5.99 -2.09
CA TYR A 107 8.00 -5.24 -1.01
C TYR A 107 7.62 -3.83 -1.43
N ASN A 108 8.55 -3.09 -2.06
CA ASN A 108 8.28 -1.75 -2.56
C ASN A 108 7.13 -1.74 -3.58
N TYR A 109 7.08 -2.73 -4.47
CA TYR A 109 6.02 -2.87 -5.46
C TYR A 109 4.66 -3.11 -4.81
N LEU A 110 4.58 -4.00 -3.82
CA LEU A 110 3.35 -4.26 -3.08
C LEU A 110 2.90 -3.03 -2.27
N SER A 111 3.83 -2.30 -1.67
CA SER A 111 3.55 -1.09 -0.90
C SER A 111 2.82 -0.03 -1.72
N ILE A 112 3.09 0.09 -3.03
CA ILE A 112 2.38 1.03 -3.91
C ILE A 112 0.86 0.75 -3.92
N PHE A 113 0.44 -0.51 -3.95
CA PHE A 113 -0.98 -0.86 -3.94
C PHE A 113 -1.62 -0.55 -2.59
N LEU A 114 -0.90 -0.76 -1.50
CA LEU A 114 -1.40 -0.51 -0.14
C LEU A 114 -1.47 0.99 0.16
N GLN A 115 -0.48 1.76 -0.32
CA GLN A 115 -0.51 3.22 -0.34
C GLN A 115 -1.70 3.74 -1.13
N SER A 116 -1.89 3.23 -2.34
CA SER A 116 -3.03 3.62 -3.18
C SER A 116 -4.36 3.22 -2.56
N HIS A 117 -4.44 2.06 -1.90
CA HIS A 117 -5.63 1.64 -1.16
C HIS A 117 -5.96 2.61 -0.03
N PHE A 118 -4.98 2.99 0.78
CA PHE A 118 -5.16 4.02 1.81
C PHE A 118 -5.61 5.34 1.19
N THR A 119 -4.84 5.86 0.22
CA THR A 119 -5.07 7.14 -0.45
C THR A 119 -6.47 7.22 -1.05
N CYS A 120 -6.97 6.13 -1.63
CA CYS A 120 -8.25 6.07 -2.32
C CYS A 120 -9.42 5.58 -1.47
N ALA A 121 -9.17 5.22 -0.21
CA ALA A 121 -10.18 4.87 0.77
C ALA A 121 -10.14 5.83 1.96
N ALA A 122 -9.52 5.43 3.08
CA ALA A 122 -9.51 6.21 4.32
C ALA A 122 -8.89 7.60 4.15
N GLY A 123 -7.87 7.74 3.30
CA GLY A 123 -7.22 9.01 2.99
C GLY A 123 -7.95 9.89 1.98
N PHE A 124 -8.98 9.39 1.30
CA PHE A 124 -9.59 10.08 0.17
C PHE A 124 -10.31 11.37 0.59
N ASN A 125 -11.15 11.31 1.62
CA ASN A 125 -11.88 12.49 2.08
C ASN A 125 -10.96 13.56 2.66
N VAL A 126 -9.91 13.15 3.38
CA VAL A 126 -8.91 14.08 3.92
C VAL A 126 -8.14 14.77 2.80
N PHE A 127 -7.80 14.04 1.74
CA PHE A 127 -7.21 14.63 0.53
C PHE A 127 -8.13 15.71 -0.05
N LEU A 128 -9.41 15.41 -0.26
CA LEU A 128 -10.36 16.36 -0.87
C LEU A 128 -10.59 17.61 -0.02
N GLN A 129 -10.62 17.46 1.31
CA GLN A 129 -10.76 18.59 2.24
C GLN A 129 -9.54 19.52 2.23
N ASN A 130 -8.37 19.00 1.84
CA ASN A 130 -7.10 19.71 1.83
C ASN A 130 -6.48 19.77 0.41
N GLU A 131 -7.31 19.66 -0.63
CA GLU A 131 -6.89 19.39 -2.01
C GLU A 131 -5.78 20.33 -2.47
N GLY A 132 -5.99 21.65 -2.32
CA GLY A 132 -5.06 22.65 -2.83
C GLY A 132 -3.63 22.49 -2.30
N CYS A 133 -3.47 22.21 -1.00
CA CYS A 133 -2.14 22.05 -0.42
C CYS A 133 -1.55 20.65 -0.71
N PHE A 134 -2.38 19.61 -0.84
CA PHE A 134 -1.93 18.27 -1.21
C PHE A 134 -1.43 18.20 -2.65
N LEU A 135 -2.20 18.74 -3.59
CA LEU A 135 -1.77 18.89 -4.98
C LEU A 135 -0.43 19.64 -5.06
N ASN A 136 -0.30 20.70 -4.26
CA ASN A 136 0.93 21.47 -4.18
C ASN A 136 2.09 20.66 -3.57
N ALA A 137 1.85 19.86 -2.53
CA ALA A 137 2.85 18.98 -1.92
C ALA A 137 3.47 18.06 -2.98
N TRP A 138 2.62 17.33 -3.73
CA TRP A 138 3.06 16.42 -4.79
C TRP A 138 3.85 17.12 -5.90
N ARG A 139 3.40 18.32 -6.30
CA ARG A 139 4.02 19.09 -7.39
C ARG A 139 5.35 19.71 -7.00
N THR A 140 5.46 20.25 -5.79
CA THR A 140 6.61 21.09 -5.40
C THR A 140 7.67 20.35 -4.60
N HIS A 141 7.30 19.26 -3.91
CA HIS A 141 8.22 18.50 -3.07
C HIS A 141 8.65 17.16 -3.70
N ARG A 142 8.51 17.01 -5.02
CA ARG A 142 8.87 15.78 -5.77
C ARG A 142 10.27 15.27 -5.45
N THR A 143 11.26 16.16 -5.44
CA THR A 143 12.65 15.81 -5.11
C THR A 143 12.78 15.31 -3.68
N THR A 144 12.06 15.92 -2.73
CA THR A 144 12.06 15.50 -1.32
C THR A 144 11.43 14.12 -1.16
N PHE A 145 10.34 13.81 -1.87
CA PHE A 145 9.78 12.46 -1.91
C PHE A 145 10.84 11.45 -2.37
N ASP A 146 11.50 11.71 -3.49
CA ASP A 146 12.51 10.80 -4.04
C ASP A 146 13.70 10.62 -3.07
N ILE A 147 14.11 11.68 -2.36
CA ILE A 147 15.11 11.60 -1.29
C ILE A 147 14.64 10.68 -0.15
N CYS A 148 13.40 10.84 0.34
CA CYS A 148 12.87 10.01 1.43
C CYS A 148 12.91 8.52 1.06
N TYR A 149 12.44 8.15 -0.15
CA TYR A 149 12.46 6.76 -0.62
C TYR A 149 13.89 6.23 -0.80
N ASN A 150 14.76 6.98 -1.49
CA ASN A 150 16.12 6.53 -1.76
C ASN A 150 16.94 6.33 -0.47
N LEU A 151 16.78 7.23 0.51
CA LEU A 151 17.44 7.11 1.82
C LEU A 151 16.93 5.90 2.58
N TYR A 152 15.62 5.65 2.57
CA TYR A 152 15.02 4.51 3.25
C TYR A 152 15.52 3.19 2.65
N GLU A 153 15.51 3.07 1.33
CA GLU A 153 15.92 1.85 0.64
C GLU A 153 17.40 1.55 0.77
N THR A 154 18.24 2.57 0.58
CA THR A 154 19.68 2.42 0.74
C THR A 154 20.02 1.93 2.15
N GLN A 155 19.35 2.48 3.16
CA GLN A 155 19.58 2.09 4.55
C GLN A 155 19.00 0.71 4.87
N ILE A 156 17.85 0.33 4.33
CA ILE A 156 17.34 -1.04 4.49
C ILE A 156 18.33 -2.03 3.89
N VAL A 157 18.71 -1.86 2.63
CA VAL A 157 19.62 -2.79 1.93
C VAL A 157 20.94 -2.95 2.70
N ALA A 158 21.49 -1.85 3.23
CA ALA A 158 22.71 -1.89 4.03
C ALA A 158 22.57 -2.66 5.36
N ASN A 159 21.35 -2.79 5.90
CA ASN A 159 21.09 -3.45 7.18
C ASN A 159 20.42 -4.83 7.04
N LEU A 160 20.05 -5.26 5.83
CA LEU A 160 19.43 -6.59 5.60
C LEU A 160 20.37 -7.76 5.93
N GLY A 161 21.68 -7.58 5.82
CA GLY A 161 22.67 -8.62 6.15
C GLY A 161 22.83 -8.91 7.65
N ASN A 162 22.37 -8.00 8.51
CA ASN A 162 22.38 -8.17 9.97
C ASN A 162 21.19 -7.41 10.58
N PRO A 163 19.97 -7.96 10.47
CA PRO A 163 18.74 -7.23 10.76
C PRO A 163 18.49 -7.13 12.27
N ASP A 164 19.07 -6.12 12.93
CA ASP A 164 18.56 -5.71 14.24
C ASP A 164 17.17 -5.09 14.07
N SER A 165 16.15 -5.71 14.68
CA SER A 165 14.76 -5.29 14.51
C SER A 165 14.53 -3.84 14.94
N ARG A 166 15.26 -3.34 15.96
CA ARG A 166 15.12 -1.94 16.39
C ARG A 166 15.67 -0.98 15.34
N THR A 167 16.82 -1.29 14.74
CA THR A 167 17.35 -0.51 13.61
C THR A 167 16.35 -0.46 12.46
N LEU A 168 15.78 -1.59 12.04
CA LEU A 168 14.81 -1.62 10.93
C LEU A 168 13.54 -0.80 11.23
N CYS A 169 13.02 -0.88 12.46
CA CYS A 169 11.88 -0.06 12.88
C CYS A 169 12.22 1.43 12.92
N ALA A 170 13.42 1.80 13.38
CA ALA A 170 13.89 3.18 13.39
C ALA A 170 14.04 3.76 11.97
N LEU A 171 14.50 2.96 11.01
CA LEU A 171 14.54 3.34 9.59
C LEU A 171 13.13 3.60 9.04
N GLY A 172 12.18 2.72 9.36
CA GLY A 172 10.76 2.92 9.01
C GLY A 172 10.19 4.21 9.61
N SER A 173 10.55 4.52 10.87
CA SER A 173 10.07 5.73 11.55
C SER A 173 10.68 7.00 10.94
N SER A 174 11.94 6.93 10.52
CA SER A 174 12.63 8.00 9.80
C SER A 174 12.00 8.27 8.44
N PHE A 175 11.67 7.21 7.68
CA PHE A 175 10.96 7.32 6.41
C PHE A 175 9.58 7.96 6.59
N LYS A 176 8.81 7.48 7.57
CA LYS A 176 7.50 8.03 7.94
C LYS A 176 7.57 9.53 8.23
N THR A 177 8.47 9.93 9.14
CA THR A 177 8.70 11.33 9.48
C THR A 177 9.09 12.17 8.26
N CYS A 178 9.93 11.63 7.36
CA CYS A 178 10.33 12.32 6.14
C CYS A 178 9.14 12.68 5.25
N ILE A 179 8.18 11.76 5.10
CA ILE A 179 6.96 11.99 4.31
C ILE A 179 5.99 12.93 5.05
N GLU A 180 5.82 12.78 6.36
CA GLU A 180 5.01 13.70 7.19
C GLU A 180 5.42 15.15 6.98
N LEU A 181 6.73 15.42 7.05
CA LEU A 181 7.28 16.77 6.92
C LEU A 181 7.02 17.41 5.55
N ILE A 182 6.82 16.60 4.50
CA ILE A 182 6.44 17.11 3.18
C ILE A 182 5.03 17.71 3.22
N PHE A 183 4.07 16.99 3.82
CA PHE A 183 2.69 17.46 3.93
C PHE A 183 2.53 18.53 5.00
N ASP A 184 3.29 18.45 6.09
CA ASP A 184 3.39 19.51 7.10
C ASP A 184 3.79 20.85 6.47
N SER A 185 4.90 20.84 5.74
CA SER A 185 5.44 22.01 5.02
C SER A 185 4.46 22.55 3.98
N ALA A 186 3.88 21.66 3.16
CA ALA A 186 3.00 22.08 2.08
C ALA A 186 1.64 22.60 2.56
N CYS A 187 1.14 22.10 3.70
CA CYS A 187 -0.18 22.40 4.25
C CYS A 187 -0.15 23.28 5.51
N GLY A 188 1.01 23.82 5.90
CA GLY A 188 1.14 24.80 6.97
C GLY A 188 0.77 24.27 8.35
N GLY A 189 1.16 23.03 8.70
CA GLY A 189 0.92 22.50 10.04
C GLY A 189 -0.46 21.90 10.30
N LEU A 190 -1.28 21.69 9.26
CA LEU A 190 -2.58 21.07 9.42
C LEU A 190 -2.45 19.61 9.86
N LEU A 191 -2.98 19.29 11.04
CA LEU A 191 -2.83 17.98 11.68
C LEU A 191 -3.34 16.83 10.80
N ASP A 192 -4.45 17.02 10.06
CA ASP A 192 -4.96 16.01 9.15
C ASP A 192 -4.05 15.77 7.93
N SER A 193 -3.31 16.80 7.50
CA SER A 193 -2.32 16.68 6.42
C SER A 193 -1.11 15.89 6.88
N ILE A 194 -0.63 16.17 8.10
CA ILE A 194 0.46 15.43 8.76
C ILE A 194 0.05 13.97 8.97
N TRP A 195 -1.15 13.74 9.51
CA TRP A 195 -1.72 12.41 9.67
C TRP A 195 -1.77 11.64 8.35
N TRP A 196 -2.22 12.30 7.28
CA TRP A 196 -2.33 11.66 5.98
C TRP A 196 -0.96 11.24 5.44
N GLY A 197 0.04 12.12 5.53
CA GLY A 197 1.43 11.81 5.15
C GLY A 197 2.01 10.66 5.98
N CYS A 198 1.72 10.66 7.28
CA CYS A 198 2.09 9.58 8.19
C CYS A 198 1.50 8.25 7.74
N GLU A 199 0.18 8.17 7.50
CA GLU A 199 -0.50 6.94 7.12
C GLU A 199 -0.04 6.44 5.74
N TYR A 200 0.15 7.35 4.78
CA TYR A 200 0.70 7.04 3.46
C TYR A 200 2.08 6.39 3.56
N ALA A 201 2.94 6.84 4.46
CA ALA A 201 4.24 6.21 4.67
C ALA A 201 4.14 4.93 5.52
N ARG A 202 3.29 4.94 6.55
CA ARG A 202 3.12 3.84 7.50
C ARG A 202 2.74 2.55 6.80
N VAL A 203 1.79 2.59 5.85
CA VAL A 203 1.35 1.39 5.12
C VAL A 203 2.50 0.74 4.33
N ASN A 204 3.49 1.50 3.87
CA ASN A 204 4.69 0.93 3.28
C ASN A 204 5.51 0.19 4.37
N VAL A 205 5.82 0.88 5.46
CA VAL A 205 6.67 0.35 6.54
C VAL A 205 6.11 -0.94 7.14
N ILE A 206 4.82 -0.98 7.48
CA ILE A 206 4.21 -2.17 8.12
C ILE A 206 4.12 -3.38 7.18
N THR A 207 4.17 -3.15 5.86
CA THR A 207 4.19 -4.22 4.86
C THR A 207 5.54 -4.91 4.83
N GLN A 208 6.62 -4.14 5.00
CA GLN A 208 7.99 -4.67 5.02
C GLN A 208 8.36 -5.25 6.39
N PHE A 209 7.94 -4.57 7.47
CA PHE A 209 8.35 -4.86 8.84
C PHE A 209 7.14 -5.01 9.77
N PRO A 210 6.34 -6.08 9.61
CA PRO A 210 5.13 -6.30 10.42
C PRO A 210 5.43 -6.56 11.91
N PHE A 211 6.69 -6.85 12.26
CA PHE A 211 7.14 -7.06 13.64
C PHE A 211 7.39 -5.77 14.41
N CYS A 212 7.46 -4.62 13.74
CA CYS A 212 7.59 -3.34 14.40
C CYS A 212 6.28 -2.98 15.12
N SER A 213 6.38 -2.39 16.30
CA SER A 213 5.18 -2.15 17.11
C SER A 213 4.28 -1.10 16.46
N THR A 214 2.96 -1.25 16.63
CA THR A 214 2.00 -0.23 16.18
C THR A 214 2.15 1.08 16.94
N ALA A 215 2.79 1.07 18.12
CA ALA A 215 3.11 2.28 18.86
C ALA A 215 4.19 3.11 18.15
N ASP A 216 5.19 2.46 17.54
CA ASP A 216 6.31 3.13 16.86
C ASP A 216 5.88 3.88 15.59
N PHE A 217 4.72 3.53 15.02
CA PHE A 217 4.18 4.16 13.82
C PHE A 217 2.80 4.76 13.99
N ARG A 218 2.41 5.15 15.21
CA ARG A 218 1.13 5.83 15.41
C ARG A 218 1.09 7.13 14.61
N CYS A 219 0.03 7.31 13.84
CA CYS A 219 -0.31 8.57 13.17
C CYS A 219 -1.37 9.30 13.98
N VAL A 220 -1.16 10.58 14.29
CA VAL A 220 -2.07 11.39 15.11
C VAL A 220 -2.97 12.22 14.21
N GLN A 221 -4.27 11.95 14.23
CA GLN A 221 -5.29 12.73 13.52
C GLN A 221 -5.93 13.79 14.44
N SER A 222 -6.52 14.84 13.86
CA SER A 222 -7.39 15.73 14.62
C SER A 222 -8.61 14.98 15.17
N ALA A 223 -9.13 15.42 16.33
CA ALA A 223 -10.39 14.88 16.85
C ALA A 223 -11.52 15.21 15.86
N PRO A 224 -12.43 14.26 15.57
CA PRO A 224 -13.58 14.56 14.74
C PRO A 224 -14.38 15.71 15.38
N PRO A 225 -14.89 16.67 14.60
CA PRO A 225 -15.70 17.75 15.14
C PRO A 225 -16.88 17.15 15.91
N SER A 226 -17.09 17.61 17.14
CA SER A 226 -18.28 17.26 17.92
C SER A 226 -19.50 17.76 17.15
N SER A 227 -20.28 16.82 16.63
CA SER A 227 -21.59 17.06 16.00
C SER A 227 -22.57 17.72 16.97
#